data_AF-A0A7V2K7C9-F1
#
_entry.id   AF-A0A7V2K7C9-F1
#
_cell.length_a   1.000
_cell.length_b   1.000
_cell.length_c   1.000
_cell.angle_alpha   90.00
_cell.angle_beta   90.00
_cell.angle_gamma   90.00
#
_symmetry.space_group_name_H-M   'P 1'
#
loop_
_entity.id
_entity.type
_entity.pdbx_description
1 polymer ?
#
loop_
_entity_poly.entity_id
_entity_poly.type
_entity_poly.pdbx_seq_one_letter_code
_entity_poly.pdbx_strand_id
1 'polypeptide(L)' 'MEEKRFKVEEGGKRLDIYLREKLDFSRSLIQEWIKEGRVMVPGRKVTPHYRV' A
#
# COMPACT_ATOMS: atom_id res chain seq x y z
N MET A 1 -18.31 3.44 -0.01
CA MET A 1 -16.97 2.84 -0.22
C MET A 1 -16.32 2.73 1.15
N GLU A 2 -15.78 1.57 1.50
CA GLU A 2 -15.07 1.36 2.77
C GLU A 2 -13.63 1.83 2.62
N GLU A 3 -13.18 2.76 3.48
CA GLU A 3 -11.80 3.24 3.52
C GLU A 3 -11.08 2.61 4.73
N LYS A 4 -9.95 1.93 4.50
CA LYS A 4 -9.09 1.40 5.57
C LYS A 4 -7.86 2.28 5.72
N ARG A 5 -7.59 2.76 6.94
CA ARG A 5 -6.42 3.58 7.27
C ARG A 5 -5.42 2.76 8.08
N PHE A 6 -4.15 2.89 7.73
CA PHE A 6 -3.03 2.25 8.42
C PHE A 6 -2.02 3.30 8.86
N LYS A 7 -1.45 3.14 10.05
CA LYS A 7 -0.30 3.91 10.52
C LYS A 7 0.95 3.05 10.36
N VAL A 8 1.96 3.59 9.69
CA VAL A 8 3.20 2.89 9.30
C VAL A 8 4.40 3.80 9.55
N GLU A 9 5.56 3.22 9.84
CA GLU A 9 6.82 3.95 10.08
C GLU A 9 7.74 3.79 8.88
N GLU A 10 8.08 4.89 8.20
CA GLU A 10 8.88 4.82 6.98
C GLU A 10 10.25 4.15 7.19
N GLY A 11 10.71 3.42 6.16
CA GLY A 11 12.04 2.79 6.14
C GLY A 11 12.03 1.28 6.37
N GLY A 12 10.87 0.67 6.59
CA GLY A 12 10.71 -0.76 6.77
C GLY A 12 10.52 -1.54 5.47
N LYS A 13 9.42 -2.30 5.42
CA LYS A 13 9.12 -3.26 4.37
C LYS A 13 8.40 -2.60 3.20
N ARG A 14 8.32 -3.29 2.06
CA ARG A 14 7.59 -2.73 0.90
C ARG A 14 6.10 -2.60 1.22
N LEU A 15 5.49 -1.51 0.73
CA LEU A 15 4.07 -1.19 0.90
C LEU A 15 3.15 -2.32 0.43
N ASP A 16 3.48 -2.96 -0.71
CA ASP A 16 2.71 -4.10 -1.22
C ASP A 16 2.74 -5.32 -0.29
N ILE A 17 3.89 -5.58 0.35
CA ILE A 17 4.04 -6.64 1.36
C ILE A 17 3.28 -6.27 2.64
N TYR A 18 3.43 -5.02 3.11
CA TYR A 18 2.71 -4.54 4.28
C TYR A 18 1.20 -4.69 4.11
N LEU A 19 0.65 -4.25 2.98
CA LEU A 19 -0.78 -4.33 2.70
C LEU A 19 -1.26 -5.78 2.58
N ARG A 20 -0.45 -6.69 2.00
CA ARG A 20 -0.79 -8.13 1.94
C ARG A 20 -0.90 -8.76 3.33
N GLU A 21 -0.08 -8.34 4.29
CA GLU A 21 -0.20 -8.88 5.65
C GLU A 21 -1.43 -8.35 6.41
N LYS A 22 -1.94 -7.19 6.01
CA LYS A 22 -3.08 -6.54 6.66
C LYS A 22 -4.41 -6.79 5.95
N LEU A 23 -4.35 -7.14 4.68
CA LEU A 23 -5.49 -7.35 3.82
C LEU A 23 -5.38 -8.74 3.20
N ASP A 24 -6.49 -9.47 3.18
CA ASP A 24 -6.56 -10.79 2.55
C ASP A 24 -6.71 -10.69 1.02
N PHE A 25 -5.79 -9.95 0.38
CA PHE A 25 -5.73 -9.75 -1.06
C PHE A 25 -4.40 -10.23 -1.62
N SER A 26 -4.44 -10.62 -2.90
CA SER A 26 -3.23 -11.00 -3.61
C SER A 26 -2.29 -9.80 -3.78
N ARG A 27 -0.98 -10.10 -3.78
CA ARG A 27 0.04 -9.07 -3.96
C ARG A 27 -0.07 -8.36 -5.32
N SER A 28 -0.47 -9.07 -6.37
CA SER A 28 -0.67 -8.50 -7.71
C SER A 28 -1.81 -7.47 -7.72
N LEU A 29 -2.94 -7.79 -7.10
CA LEU A 29 -4.07 -6.87 -6.99
C LEU A 29 -3.71 -5.61 -6.20
N ILE A 30 -2.96 -5.75 -5.12
CA ILE A 30 -2.45 -4.62 -4.34
C ILE A 30 -1.52 -3.75 -5.20
N GLN A 31 -0.64 -4.35 -6.00
CA GLN A 31 0.22 -3.60 -6.91
C GLN A 31 -0.57 -2.87 -8.01
N GLU A 32 -1.65 -3.47 -8.53
CA GLU A 32 -2.56 -2.79 -9.45
C GLU A 32 -3.22 -1.59 -8.78
N TRP A 33 -3.74 -1.72 -7.56
CA TRP A 33 -4.30 -0.59 -6.82
C TRP A 33 -3.30 0.54 -6.57
N ILE A 34 -2.03 0.20 -6.30
CA ILE A 34 -0.95 1.20 -6.18
C ILE A 34 -0.72 1.89 -7.54
N LYS A 35 -0.64 1.13 -8.64
CA LYS A 35 -0.46 1.68 -10.00
C LYS A 35 -1.63 2.56 -10.44
N GLU A 36 -2.86 2.18 -10.09
CA GLU A 36 -4.08 2.92 -10.37
C GLU A 36 -4.31 4.11 -9.43
N GLY A 37 -3.44 4.30 -8.43
CA GLY A 37 -3.55 5.41 -7.47
C GLY A 37 -4.68 5.25 -6.46
N ARG A 38 -5.22 4.04 -6.28
CA ARG A 38 -6.22 3.72 -5.23
C ARG A 38 -5.62 3.61 -3.84
N VAL A 39 -4.29 3.48 -3.75
CA VAL A 39 -3.54 3.52 -2.49
C VAL A 39 -2.90 4.89 -2.34
N MET A 40 -3.20 5.58 -1.25
CA MET A 40 -2.67 6.90 -0.94
C MET A 40 -1.82 6.84 0.33
N VAL A 41 -0.62 7.42 0.29
CA VAL A 41 0.14 7.78 1.48
C VAL A 41 0.09 9.30 1.58
N PRO A 42 -0.36 9.87 2.72
CA PRO A 42 -0.51 11.31 2.85
C PRO A 42 0.78 12.06 2.45
N GLY A 43 0.65 13.00 1.52
CA GLY A 43 1.74 13.87 1.08
C GLY A 43 2.70 13.29 0.05
N ARG A 44 2.53 12.04 -0.42
CA ARG A 44 3.43 11.41 -1.40
C ARG A 44 2.68 10.52 -2.40
N LYS A 45 3.07 10.58 -3.68
CA LYS A 45 2.70 9.55 -4.66
C LYS A 45 3.50 8.29 -4.37
N VAL A 46 2.81 7.16 -4.22
CA VAL A 46 3.44 5.87 -3.97
C VAL A 46 3.56 5.06 -5.23
N THR A 47 4.67 4.33 -5.35
CA THR A 47 4.90 3.34 -6.41
C THR A 47 4.85 1.94 -5.81
N PRO A 48 4.72 0.87 -6.61
CA PRO A 48 4.72 -0.51 -6.10
C PRO A 48 5.97 -0.92 -5.31
N HIS A 49 7.06 -0.14 -5.40
CA HIS A 49 8.32 -0.36 -4.70
C HIS A 49 8.50 0.55 -3.48
N TYR A 50 7.49 1.36 -3.15
CA TYR A 50 7.50 2.24 -1.98
C TYR A 50 7.70 1.42 -0.70
N ARG A 51 8.47 1.95 0.26
CA ARG A 51 8.76 1.30 1.54
C ARG A 51 8.15 2.08 2.69
N VAL A 52 7.52 1.36 3.61
CA VAL A 52 6.78 1.83 4.79
C VAL A 52 7.10 0.99 6.01
#